data_AF-A0A3D5ASD1-F1
#
_entry.id   AF-A0A3D5ASD1-F1
#
_cell.length_a   1.000
_cell.length_b   1.000
_cell.length_c   1.000
_cell.angle_alpha   90.00
_cell.angle_beta   90.00
_cell.angle_gamma   90.00
#
_symmetry.space_group_name_H-M   'P 1'
#
loop_
_entity.id
_entity.type
_entity.pdbx_description
1 polymer ?
#
loop_
_entity_poly.entity_id
_entity_poly.type
_entity_poly.pdbx_seq_one_letter_code
_entity_poly.pdbx_strand_id
1 'polypeptide(L)'
;VPTCALPLADACATAAAVTGDNRWEEGVNQSVAWFLGDNDAGALMWDPLTGGGYDGLMAHGPNLNQGAESTLALISTMQHARRLSTLGATNAQARHHRN
;
A
#
# COMPACT_ATOMS: atom_id res chain seq x y z
N VAL A 1 13.77 13.01 5.39
CA VAL A 1 13.81 11.63 5.94
C VAL A 1 12.93 10.80 5.02
N PRO A 2 13.40 9.75 4.33
CA PRO A 2 12.52 8.98 3.46
C PRO A 2 11.66 8.07 4.35
N THR A 3 10.43 8.48 4.63
CA THR A 3 9.48 7.64 5.37
C THR A 3 8.97 6.57 4.41
N CYS A 4 9.49 5.36 4.55
CA CYS A 4 8.98 4.15 3.92
C CYS A 4 7.45 4.07 4.07
N ALA A 5 6.73 3.63 3.02
CA ALA A 5 5.26 3.59 3.00
C ALA A 5 4.63 2.58 3.99
N LEU A 6 5.44 1.71 4.58
CA LEU A 6 5.06 0.67 5.54
C LEU A 6 4.22 1.14 6.72
N PRO A 7 4.69 2.08 7.57
CA PRO A 7 3.97 2.47 8.77
C PRO A 7 2.65 3.16 8.42
N LEU A 8 2.57 3.79 7.25
CA LEU A 8 1.36 4.46 6.78
C LEU A 8 0.30 3.43 6.35
N ALA A 9 0.67 2.47 5.49
CA ALA A 9 -0.23 1.42 5.05
C ALA A 9 -0.78 0.59 6.22
N ASP A 10 0.09 0.22 7.17
CA ASP A 10 -0.27 -0.61 8.33
C ASP A 10 -1.16 0.16 9.33
N ALA A 11 -0.83 1.43 9.60
CA ALA A 11 -1.66 2.29 10.45
C ALA A 11 -3.04 2.52 9.84
N CYS A 12 -3.12 2.79 8.53
CA CYS A 12 -4.38 2.98 7.83
C CYS A 12 -5.20 1.69 7.80
N ALA A 13 -4.59 0.54 7.50
CA ALA A 13 -5.31 -0.73 7.50
C ALA A 13 -5.84 -1.11 8.89
N THR A 14 -5.05 -0.88 9.94
CA THR A 14 -5.48 -1.10 11.33
C THR A 14 -6.63 -0.16 11.70
N ALA A 15 -6.52 1.12 11.34
CA ALA A 15 -7.59 2.08 11.60
C ALA A 15 -8.87 1.79 10.80
N ALA A 16 -8.77 1.32 9.56
CA ALA A 16 -9.90 0.83 8.78
C ALA A 16 -10.60 -0.35 9.47
N ALA A 17 -9.83 -1.31 9.97
CA ALA A 17 -10.36 -2.48 10.66
C ALA A 17 -11.06 -2.13 11.99
N VAL A 18 -10.57 -1.11 12.70
CA VAL A 18 -11.14 -0.68 13.99
C VAL A 18 -12.34 0.25 13.81
N THR A 19 -12.28 1.17 12.85
CA THR A 19 -13.28 2.25 12.72
C THR A 19 -14.35 1.98 11.66
N GLY A 20 -14.06 1.13 10.67
CA GLY A 20 -14.94 0.90 9.51
C GLY A 20 -15.08 2.10 8.59
N ASP A 21 -14.22 3.12 8.72
CA ASP A 21 -14.28 4.37 7.97
C ASP A 21 -13.47 4.28 6.66
N ASN A 22 -14.11 4.61 5.55
CA ASN A 22 -13.51 4.52 4.22
C ASN A 22 -12.34 5.49 4.01
N ARG A 23 -12.18 6.54 4.85
CA ARG A 23 -11.04 7.46 4.74
C ARG A 23 -9.68 6.78 4.94
N TRP A 24 -9.67 5.63 5.58
CA TRP A 24 -8.45 4.84 5.78
C TRP A 24 -8.08 4.00 4.55
N GLU A 25 -9.05 3.71 3.68
CA GLU A 25 -8.78 3.05 2.39
C GLU A 25 -7.92 3.93 1.49
N GLU A 26 -8.16 5.24 1.53
CA GLU A 26 -7.38 6.25 0.82
C GLU A 26 -5.90 6.21 1.22
N GLY A 27 -5.58 6.05 2.51
CA GLY A 27 -4.20 5.95 2.97
C GLY A 27 -3.48 4.65 2.54
N VAL A 28 -4.22 3.55 2.43
CA VAL A 28 -3.68 2.30 1.86
C VAL A 28 -3.47 2.46 0.35
N ASN A 29 -4.39 3.08 -0.36
CA ASN A 29 -4.28 3.34 -1.80
C ASN A 29 -3.09 4.27 -2.12
N GLN A 30 -2.87 5.32 -1.33
CA GLN A 30 -1.71 6.20 -1.47
C GLN A 30 -0.40 5.45 -1.26
N SER A 31 -0.35 4.55 -0.27
CA SER A 31 0.82 3.69 -0.05
C SER A 31 1.08 2.77 -1.26
N VAL A 32 0.04 2.21 -1.87
CA VAL A 32 0.16 1.42 -3.12
C VAL A 32 0.65 2.29 -4.28
N ALA A 33 0.05 3.47 -4.48
CA ALA A 33 0.44 4.40 -5.54
C ALA A 33 1.92 4.77 -5.43
N TRP A 34 2.41 5.02 -4.22
CA TRP A 34 3.81 5.29 -3.94
C TRP A 34 4.73 4.15 -4.39
N PHE A 35 4.34 2.87 -4.17
CA PHE A 35 5.09 1.72 -4.65
C PHE A 35 5.08 1.59 -6.19
N LEU A 36 4.00 2.01 -6.83
CA LEU A 36 3.81 2.00 -8.28
C LEU A 36 4.49 3.18 -8.99
N GLY A 37 5.10 4.11 -8.25
CA GLY A 37 5.86 5.23 -8.80
C GLY A 37 5.24 6.60 -8.58
N ASP A 38 4.12 6.71 -7.86
CA ASP A 38 3.58 8.00 -7.40
C ASP A 38 4.34 8.49 -6.16
N ASN A 39 5.64 8.72 -6.34
CA ASN A 39 6.56 9.23 -5.34
C ASN A 39 7.37 10.40 -5.89
N ASP A 40 8.11 11.09 -5.02
CA ASP A 40 8.84 12.32 -5.36
C ASP A 40 9.84 12.16 -6.52
N ALA A 41 10.26 10.93 -6.85
CA ALA A 41 11.16 10.64 -7.98
C ALA A 41 10.45 10.03 -9.20
N GLY A 42 9.15 9.75 -9.12
CA GLY A 42 8.42 9.07 -10.21
C GLY A 42 8.89 7.63 -10.45
N ALA A 43 9.51 6.98 -9.46
CA ALA A 43 10.26 5.73 -9.65
C ALA A 43 9.53 4.52 -9.07
N LEU A 44 9.47 3.40 -9.79
CA LEU A 44 8.93 2.15 -9.25
C LEU A 44 9.76 1.73 -8.03
N MET A 45 9.08 1.46 -6.91
CA MET A 45 9.71 1.05 -5.63
C MET A 45 9.65 -0.46 -5.40
N TRP A 46 9.47 -1.23 -6.47
CA TRP A 46 9.52 -2.67 -6.44
C TRP A 46 10.04 -3.21 -7.78
N ASP A 47 10.66 -4.37 -7.72
CA ASP A 47 11.13 -5.10 -8.89
C ASP A 47 10.08 -6.13 -9.34
N PRO A 48 9.46 -5.96 -10.52
CA PRO A 48 8.47 -6.91 -11.03
C PRO A 48 9.05 -8.27 -11.43
N LEU A 49 10.36 -8.39 -11.63
CA LEU A 49 11.02 -9.66 -11.95
C LEU A 49 11.31 -10.49 -10.70
N THR A 50 11.72 -9.86 -9.59
CA THR A 50 12.05 -10.57 -8.35
C THR A 50 10.91 -10.56 -7.33
N GLY A 51 9.96 -9.63 -7.45
CA GLY A 51 8.92 -9.36 -6.46
C GLY A 51 9.44 -8.66 -5.19
N GLY A 52 10.71 -8.21 -5.19
CA GLY A 52 11.33 -7.53 -4.06
C GLY A 52 10.97 -6.04 -4.02
N GLY A 53 10.69 -5.52 -2.82
CA GLY A 53 10.50 -4.08 -2.62
C GLY A 53 11.84 -3.36 -2.43
N TYR A 54 11.95 -2.13 -2.92
CA TYR A 54 13.14 -1.30 -2.75
C TYR A 54 13.13 -0.59 -1.40
N ASP A 55 14.30 -0.49 -0.78
CA ASP A 55 14.46 -0.07 0.62
C ASP A 55 14.09 1.39 0.90
N GLY A 56 14.09 2.23 -0.14
CA GLY A 56 13.69 3.63 0.00
C GLY A 56 14.15 4.50 -1.14
N LEU A 57 13.59 5.71 -1.19
CA LEU A 57 13.96 6.71 -2.17
C LEU A 57 15.12 7.56 -1.63
N MET A 58 16.25 7.57 -2.33
CA MET A 58 17.37 8.46 -2.05
C MET A 58 17.32 9.70 -2.96
N ALA A 59 18.07 10.74 -2.61
CA ALA A 59 18.15 11.99 -3.40
C ALA A 59 18.59 11.79 -4.86
N HIS A 60 19.18 10.64 -5.19
CA HIS A 60 19.65 10.28 -6.54
C HIS A 60 18.83 9.18 -7.20
N GLY A 61 17.75 8.70 -6.56
CA GLY A 61 16.90 7.63 -7.09
C GLY A 61 16.60 6.51 -6.09
N PRO A 62 15.93 5.43 -6.53
CA PRO A 62 15.53 4.32 -5.68
C PRO A 62 16.74 3.53 -5.19
N ASN A 63 16.74 3.19 -3.90
CA ASN A 63 17.66 2.21 -3.32
C ASN A 63 17.26 0.81 -3.77
N LEU A 64 18.00 0.25 -4.72
CA LEU A 64 17.74 -1.07 -5.29
C LEU A 64 17.96 -2.24 -4.32
N ASN A 65 18.39 -1.98 -3.08
CA ASN A 65 18.42 -3.00 -2.05
C ASN A 65 17.02 -3.57 -1.81
N GLN A 66 16.89 -4.87 -2.05
CA GLN A 66 15.68 -5.64 -1.79
C GLN A 66 15.75 -6.23 -0.38
N GLY A 67 15.74 -5.36 0.62
CA GLY A 67 15.77 -5.77 2.02
C GLY A 67 14.58 -6.65 2.37
N ALA A 68 14.73 -7.47 3.42
CA ALA A 68 13.62 -8.28 3.93
C ALA A 68 12.46 -7.39 4.41
N GLU A 69 12.78 -6.26 5.07
CA GLU A 69 11.81 -5.30 5.57
C GLU A 69 11.04 -4.60 4.45
N SER A 70 11.72 -4.17 3.38
CA SER A 70 11.11 -3.55 2.20
C SER A 70 10.34 -4.53 1.32
N THR A 71 10.69 -5.81 1.32
CA THR A 71 9.88 -6.83 0.67
C THR A 71 8.61 -7.15 1.48
N LEU A 72 8.72 -7.25 2.81
CA LEU A 72 7.55 -7.38 3.69
C LEU A 72 6.62 -6.15 3.59
N ALA A 73 7.20 -4.96 3.40
CA ALA A 73 6.49 -3.71 3.11
C ALA A 73 5.49 -3.85 1.97
N LEU A 74 6.03 -4.27 0.83
CA LEU A 74 5.32 -4.41 -0.41
C LEU A 74 4.20 -5.45 -0.26
N ILE A 75 4.55 -6.62 0.28
CA ILE A 75 3.62 -7.74 0.45
C ILE A 75 2.47 -7.35 1.39
N SER A 76 2.77 -6.74 2.54
CA SER A 76 1.76 -6.33 3.52
C SER A 76 0.80 -5.29 2.91
N THR A 77 1.34 -4.25 2.28
CA THR A 77 0.55 -3.20 1.62
C THR A 77 -0.38 -3.78 0.55
N MET A 78 0.13 -4.68 -0.30
CA MET A 78 -0.68 -5.35 -1.31
C MET A 78 -1.73 -6.29 -0.71
N GLN A 79 -1.46 -6.95 0.42
CA GLN A 79 -2.45 -7.75 1.12
C GLN A 79 -3.57 -6.89 1.72
N HIS A 80 -3.23 -5.74 2.31
CA HIS A 80 -4.22 -4.79 2.83
C HIS A 80 -5.11 -4.23 1.72
N ALA A 81 -4.52 -3.82 0.59
CA ALA A 81 -5.27 -3.34 -0.57
C ALA A 81 -6.25 -4.41 -1.10
N ARG A 82 -5.81 -5.66 -1.21
CA ARG A 82 -6.69 -6.78 -1.59
C ARG A 82 -7.83 -6.99 -0.59
N ARG A 83 -7.55 -6.92 0.72
CA ARG A 83 -8.56 -7.08 1.76
C ARG A 83 -9.62 -5.97 1.70
N LEU A 84 -9.19 -4.72 1.53
CA LEU A 84 -10.10 -3.58 1.39
C LEU A 84 -10.93 -3.66 0.11
N SER A 85 -10.33 -4.02 -1.03
CA SER A 85 -11.07 -4.21 -2.28
C SER A 85 -12.14 -5.31 -2.17
N THR A 86 -11.84 -6.39 -1.42
CA THR A 86 -12.80 -7.47 -1.16
C THR A 86 -13.94 -6.98 -0.28
N LEU A 87 -13.66 -6.24 0.79
CA LEU A 87 -14.67 -5.66 1.69
C LEU A 87 -15.56 -4.63 0.99
N GLY A 88 -14.99 -3.78 0.12
CA GLY A 88 -15.74 -2.84 -0.70
C GLY A 88 -16.72 -3.53 -1.65
N ALA A 89 -16.30 -4.64 -2.27
CA ALA A 89 -17.17 -5.45 -3.13
C ALA A 89 -18.35 -6.08 -2.36
N THR A 90 -18.12 -6.63 -1.17
CA THR A 90 -19.21 -7.17 -0.33
C THR A 90 -20.18 -6.08 0.12
N ASN A 91 -19.68 -4.91 0.51
CA ASN A 91 -20.51 -3.79 0.94
C ASN A 91 -21.37 -3.21 -0.20
N ALA A 92 -20.83 -3.14 -1.42
CA ALA A 92 -21.57 -2.72 -2.60
C ALA A 92 -22.71 -3.71 -2.95
N GLN A 93 -22.43 -5.02 -2.87
CA GLN A 93 -23.41 -6.06 -3.16
C GLN A 93 -24.54 -6.11 -2.11
N ALA A 94 -24.23 -5.87 -0.83
CA ALA A 94 -25.22 -5.76 0.24
C ALA A 94 -26.13 -4.51 0.10
N ARG A 95 -25.64 -3.42 -0.51
CA ARG A 95 -26.46 -2.25 -0.83
C ARG A 95 -27.42 -2.50 -2.00
N HIS A 96 -27.00 -3.27 -3.00
CA HIS A 96 -27.83 -3.52 -4.18
C HIS A 96 -29.03 -4.44 -3.90
N HIS A 97 -28.94 -5.32 -2.90
CA HIS A 97 -30.04 -6.19 -2.45
C HIS A 97 -31.08 -5.52 -1.56
N ARG A 98 -30.89 -4.25 -1.16
CA ARG A 98 -31.80 -3.48 -0.29
C ARG A 98 -32.59 -2.39 -1.02
N ASN A 99 -32.50 -2.33 -2.35
CA ASN A 99 -33.35 -1.52 -3.23
C ASN A 99 -34.25 -2.43 -4.05
#